data_AF-A0A554VBJ4-F1
#
_entry.id   AF-A0A554VBJ4-F1
#
_cell.length_a   1.000
_cell.length_b   1.000
_cell.length_c   1.000
_cell.angle_alpha   90.00
_cell.angle_beta   90.00
_cell.angle_gamma   90.00
#
_symmetry.space_group_name_H-M   'P 1'
#
loop_
_entity.id
_entity.type
_entity.pdbx_description
1 polymer ?
#
loop_
_entity_poly.entity_id
_entity_poly.type
_entity_poly.pdbx_seq_one_letter_code
_entity_poly.pdbx_strand_id
1 'polypeptide(L)'
;MMKLIVENWAQITVVLGIIGYIIKLFLDSNFKKKEISFLKIQEMKLIETKVFFQSYQSFSIALEQYINQLFHGLHSEEIFNKFRKEIRDCHIDFEYKCMTIKLFLNDVDIQTVEEISEVLKSIKIDIERCIIHINKEKRDQYWDKLEKIKKVQFRKELPSLIKKIETSLRKSYNVA
;
A
#
# COMPACT_ATOMS: atom_id res chain seq x y z
N MET A 1 -21.70 64.17 3.48
CA MET A 1 -21.19 62.83 3.08
C MET A 1 -20.12 62.93 2.00
N MET A 2 -20.37 63.57 0.85
CA MET A 2 -19.34 63.78 -0.19
C MET A 2 -18.12 64.60 0.26
N LYS A 3 -18.30 65.72 0.98
CA LYS A 3 -17.17 66.56 1.48
C LYS A 3 -16.23 65.79 2.42
N LEU A 4 -16.79 64.96 3.29
CA LEU A 4 -16.05 64.21 4.31
C LEU A 4 -15.17 63.10 3.70
N ILE A 5 -15.62 62.52 2.58
CA ILE A 5 -14.89 61.53 1.78
C ILE A 5 -13.75 62.21 1.00
N VAL A 6 -13.98 63.40 0.45
CA VAL A 6 -12.96 64.15 -0.32
C VAL A 6 -11.87 64.71 0.60
N GLU A 7 -12.23 65.24 1.77
CA GLU A 7 -11.28 65.82 2.74
C GLU A 7 -10.39 64.76 3.42
N ASN A 8 -10.89 63.53 3.60
CA ASN A 8 -10.16 62.45 4.29
C ASN A 8 -9.76 61.28 3.35
N TRP A 9 -9.80 61.48 2.03
CA TRP A 9 -9.56 60.42 1.03
C TRP A 9 -8.21 59.70 1.24
N ALA A 10 -7.17 60.45 1.57
CA ALA A 10 -5.84 59.90 1.83
C ALA A 10 -5.84 58.96 3.06
N GLN A 11 -6.51 59.35 4.15
CA GLN A 11 -6.61 58.53 5.37
C GLN A 11 -7.45 57.27 5.12
N ILE A 12 -8.56 57.39 4.39
CA ILE A 12 -9.39 56.25 3.98
C ILE A 12 -8.56 55.25 3.16
N THR A 13 -7.73 55.75 2.24
CA THR A 13 -6.84 54.91 1.40
C THR A 13 -5.80 54.17 2.24
N VAL A 14 -5.18 54.83 3.22
CA VAL A 14 -4.21 54.21 4.13
C VAL A 14 -4.88 53.14 5.00
N VAL A 15 -6.05 53.42 5.56
CA VAL A 15 -6.81 52.46 6.38
C VAL A 15 -7.21 51.23 5.56
N LEU A 16 -7.69 51.41 4.33
CA LEU A 16 -7.97 50.31 3.40
C LEU A 16 -6.71 49.51 3.06
N GLY A 17 -5.57 50.17 2.87
CA GLY A 17 -4.28 49.52 2.64
C GLY A 17 -3.84 48.66 3.82
N ILE A 18 -4.00 49.16 5.05
CA ILE A 18 -3.70 48.41 6.29
C ILE A 18 -4.62 47.20 6.42
N ILE A 19 -5.93 47.37 6.21
CA ILE A 19 -6.91 46.28 6.24
C ILE A 19 -6.56 45.21 5.18
N GLY A 20 -6.24 45.64 3.96
CA GLY A 20 -5.83 44.73 2.87
C GLY A 20 -4.55 43.96 3.19
N TYR A 21 -3.57 44.61 3.82
CA TYR A 21 -2.34 43.95 4.27
C TYR A 21 -2.60 42.91 5.37
N ILE A 22 -3.46 43.23 6.34
CA ILE A 22 -3.87 42.29 7.39
C ILE A 22 -4.58 41.07 6.78
N ILE A 23 -5.52 41.27 5.86
CA ILE A 23 -6.22 40.18 5.16
C ILE A 23 -5.23 39.29 4.39
N LYS A 24 -4.27 39.90 3.69
CA LYS A 24 -3.21 39.17 2.97
C LYS A 24 -2.39 38.28 3.92
N LEU A 25 -1.94 38.83 5.05
CA LEU A 25 -1.18 38.05 6.04
C LEU A 25 -1.97 36.84 6.58
N PHE A 26 -3.28 37.01 6.82
CA PHE A 26 -4.14 35.91 7.24
C PHE A 26 -4.28 34.83 6.16
N LEU A 27 -4.49 35.23 4.90
CA LEU A 27 -4.57 34.31 3.77
C LEU A 27 -3.26 33.54 3.58
N ASP A 28 -2.12 34.25 3.52
CA ASP A 28 -0.80 33.64 3.35
C ASP A 28 -0.48 32.64 4.47
N SER A 29 -0.84 32.97 5.72
CA SER A 29 -0.67 32.05 6.87
C SER A 29 -1.54 30.79 6.72
N ASN A 30 -2.78 30.94 6.29
CA ASN A 30 -3.69 29.81 6.07
C ASN A 30 -3.24 28.93 4.90
N PHE A 31 -2.77 29.53 3.80
CA PHE A 31 -2.23 28.79 2.66
C PHE A 31 -0.98 28.00 3.07
N LYS A 32 -0.02 28.62 3.76
CA LYS A 32 1.17 27.93 4.27
C LYS A 32 0.83 26.76 5.20
N LYS A 33 -0.14 26.93 6.10
CA LYS A 33 -0.59 25.84 6.99
C LYS A 33 -1.18 24.67 6.20
N LYS A 34 -2.01 24.95 5.18
CA LYS A 34 -2.59 23.92 4.32
C LYS A 34 -1.52 23.19 3.50
N GLU A 35 -0.57 23.93 2.96
CA GLU A 35 0.57 23.38 2.21
C GLU A 35 1.42 22.44 3.08
N ILE A 36 1.77 22.86 4.29
CA ILE A 36 2.50 22.01 5.25
C ILE A 36 1.69 20.74 5.59
N SER A 37 0.39 20.87 5.81
CA SER A 37 -0.48 19.72 6.08
C SER A 37 -0.52 18.75 4.90
N PHE A 38 -0.59 19.26 3.67
CA PHE A 38 -0.60 18.44 2.47
C PHE A 38 0.73 17.70 2.28
N LEU A 39 1.87 18.38 2.47
CA LEU A 39 3.19 17.76 2.40
C LEU A 39 3.34 16.61 3.40
N LYS A 40 2.86 16.78 4.63
CA LYS A 40 2.87 15.72 5.65
C LYS A 40 2.03 14.50 5.24
N ILE A 41 0.86 14.73 4.63
CA ILE A 41 0.02 13.63 4.14
C ILE A 41 0.72 12.87 3.00
N GLN A 42 1.38 13.58 2.08
CA GLN A 42 2.14 12.96 0.99
C GLN A 42 3.33 12.15 1.51
N GLU A 43 4.03 12.67 2.52
CA GLU A 43 5.12 11.97 3.20
C GLU A 43 4.64 10.67 3.87
N MET A 44 3.55 10.74 4.64
CA MET A 44 2.93 9.55 5.24
C MET A 44 2.50 8.53 4.18
N LYS A 45 1.86 8.97 3.10
CA LYS A 45 1.47 8.11 1.99
C LYS A 45 2.67 7.37 1.39
N LEU A 46 3.81 8.05 1.23
CA LEU A 46 5.03 7.47 0.67
C LEU A 46 5.63 6.41 1.60
N ILE A 47 5.65 6.71 2.90
CA ILE A 47 6.12 5.77 3.93
C ILE A 47 5.26 4.51 3.92
N GLU A 48 3.94 4.65 4.01
CA GLU A 48 3.02 3.52 4.03
C GLU A 48 3.08 2.69 2.74
N THR A 49 3.25 3.36 1.59
CA THR A 49 3.45 2.69 0.29
C THR A 49 4.69 1.80 0.32
N LYS A 50 5.82 2.33 0.80
CA LYS A 50 7.07 1.58 0.89
C LYS A 50 6.93 0.37 1.82
N VAL A 51 6.31 0.58 2.98
CA VAL A 51 6.09 -0.47 3.97
C VAL A 51 5.15 -1.56 3.43
N PHE A 52 4.10 -1.20 2.69
CA PHE A 52 3.23 -2.14 2.00
C PHE A 52 4.00 -3.02 1.01
N PHE A 53 4.82 -2.43 0.13
CA PHE A 53 5.60 -3.20 -0.85
C PHE A 53 6.62 -4.14 -0.19
N GLN A 54 7.26 -3.70 0.88
CA GLN A 54 8.18 -4.53 1.66
C GLN A 54 7.48 -5.73 2.30
N SER A 55 6.30 -5.51 2.88
CA SER A 55 5.49 -6.56 3.49
C SER A 55 4.99 -7.57 2.45
N TYR A 56 4.48 -7.08 1.31
CA TYR A 56 4.12 -7.92 0.15
C TYR A 56 5.29 -8.81 -0.27
N GLN A 57 6.47 -8.21 -0.48
CA GLN A 57 7.65 -8.92 -0.95
C GLN A 57 8.09 -9.99 0.06
N SER A 58 8.06 -9.67 1.35
CA SER A 58 8.43 -10.60 2.41
C SER A 58 7.48 -11.81 2.44
N PHE A 59 6.17 -11.57 2.35
CA PHE A 59 5.19 -12.64 2.32
C PHE A 59 5.29 -13.50 1.05
N SER A 60 5.46 -12.86 -0.11
CA SER A 60 5.68 -13.55 -1.38
C SER A 60 6.92 -14.46 -1.33
N ILE A 61 8.04 -13.95 -0.79
CA ILE A 61 9.29 -14.71 -0.66
C ILE A 61 9.09 -15.89 0.30
N ALA A 62 8.46 -15.69 1.46
CA ALA A 62 8.21 -16.76 2.42
C ALA A 62 7.38 -17.90 1.80
N LEU A 63 6.34 -17.56 1.02
CA LEU A 63 5.52 -18.55 0.30
C LEU A 63 6.33 -19.27 -0.79
N GLU A 64 7.11 -18.54 -1.59
CA GLU A 64 7.91 -19.13 -2.67
C GLU A 64 9.02 -20.04 -2.13
N GLN A 65 9.70 -19.61 -1.07
CA GLN A 65 10.66 -20.43 -0.34
C GLN A 65 10.00 -21.71 0.15
N TYR A 66 8.80 -21.61 0.73
CA TYR A 66 8.13 -22.80 1.22
C TYR A 66 7.78 -23.79 0.11
N ILE A 67 7.26 -23.29 -1.01
CA ILE A 67 7.00 -24.10 -2.20
C ILE A 67 8.28 -24.77 -2.68
N ASN A 68 9.40 -24.05 -2.74
CA ASN A 68 10.69 -24.62 -3.14
C ASN A 68 11.10 -25.76 -2.21
N GLN A 69 10.96 -25.59 -0.89
CA GLN A 69 11.26 -26.67 0.06
C GLN A 69 10.37 -27.89 -0.15
N LEU A 70 9.07 -27.69 -0.41
CA LEU A 70 8.17 -28.80 -0.74
C LEU A 70 8.67 -29.59 -1.96
N PHE A 71 9.13 -28.91 -3.00
CA PHE A 71 9.68 -29.56 -4.21
C PHE A 71 10.99 -30.33 -3.97
N HIS A 72 11.81 -29.92 -2.98
CA HIS A 72 13.15 -30.49 -2.75
C HIS A 72 13.19 -31.65 -1.73
N GLY A 73 12.09 -31.95 -1.02
CA GLY A 73 11.94 -33.20 -0.26
C GLY A 73 11.69 -33.03 1.24
N LEU A 74 11.63 -34.16 1.95
CA LEU A 74 11.19 -34.25 3.36
C LEU A 74 12.20 -33.59 4.31
N HIS A 75 11.87 -32.38 4.75
CA HIS A 75 12.55 -31.71 5.85
C HIS A 75 12.06 -32.21 7.21
N SER A 76 12.83 -31.96 8.27
CA SER A 76 12.36 -32.25 9.63
C SER A 76 11.10 -31.43 9.96
N GLU A 77 10.27 -31.96 10.86
CA GLU A 77 9.06 -31.26 11.33
C GLU A 77 9.39 -29.88 11.93
N GLU A 78 10.57 -29.73 12.52
CA GLU A 78 11.10 -28.47 13.02
C GLU A 78 11.27 -27.42 11.91
N ILE A 79 11.81 -27.81 10.77
CA ILE A 79 11.95 -26.92 9.60
C ILE A 79 10.57 -26.51 9.08
N PHE A 80 9.63 -27.45 8.98
CA PHE A 80 8.25 -27.15 8.58
C PHE A 80 7.55 -26.19 9.54
N ASN A 81 7.74 -26.37 10.85
CA ASN A 81 7.19 -25.48 11.87
C ASN A 81 7.79 -24.08 11.80
N LYS A 82 9.10 -23.96 11.49
CA LYS A 82 9.75 -22.67 11.26
C LYS A 82 9.13 -21.92 10.08
N PHE A 83 8.96 -22.59 8.92
CA PHE A 83 8.31 -21.98 7.76
C PHE A 83 6.85 -21.59 8.01
N ARG A 84 6.09 -22.44 8.72
CA ARG A 84 4.70 -22.10 9.10
C ARG A 84 4.63 -20.85 9.97
N LYS A 85 5.56 -20.72 10.92
CA LYS A 85 5.65 -19.53 11.77
C LYS A 85 5.99 -18.30 10.94
N GLU A 86 7.01 -18.38 10.10
CA GLU A 86 7.43 -17.28 9.22
C GLU A 86 6.30 -16.81 8.29
N ILE A 87 5.61 -17.73 7.62
CA ILE A 87 4.45 -17.42 6.78
C ILE A 87 3.33 -16.77 7.58
N ARG A 88 3.06 -17.24 8.80
CA ARG A 88 2.04 -16.65 9.66
C ARG A 88 2.40 -15.22 10.03
N ASP A 89 3.64 -14.98 10.43
CA ASP A 89 4.13 -13.67 10.84
C ASP A 89 4.08 -12.68 9.66
N CYS A 90 4.54 -13.11 8.47
CA CYS A 90 4.44 -12.31 7.24
C CYS A 90 3.00 -12.06 6.81
N HIS A 91 2.10 -13.04 6.95
CA HIS A 91 0.69 -12.87 6.61
C HIS A 91 0.00 -11.84 7.50
N ILE A 92 0.23 -11.88 8.81
CA ILE A 92 -0.33 -10.93 9.77
C ILE A 92 0.18 -9.52 9.50
N ASP A 93 1.50 -9.37 9.28
CA ASP A 93 2.07 -8.07 8.92
C ASP A 93 1.46 -7.55 7.62
N PHE A 94 1.34 -8.41 6.61
CA PHE A 94 0.76 -8.03 5.31
C PHE A 94 -0.71 -7.62 5.41
N GLU A 95 -1.54 -8.34 6.17
CA GLU A 95 -2.93 -7.93 6.43
C GLU A 95 -2.99 -6.55 7.08
N TYR A 96 -2.13 -6.29 8.07
CA TYR A 96 -2.05 -4.98 8.72
C TYR A 96 -1.63 -3.88 7.73
N LYS A 97 -0.60 -4.12 6.90
CA LYS A 97 -0.17 -3.13 5.90
C LYS A 97 -1.20 -2.89 4.81
N CYS A 98 -1.97 -3.91 4.42
CA CYS A 98 -3.11 -3.74 3.52
C CYS A 98 -4.17 -2.82 4.12
N MET A 99 -4.48 -2.94 5.41
CA MET A 99 -5.45 -2.05 6.07
C MET A 99 -4.95 -0.60 6.08
N THR A 100 -3.67 -0.37 6.41
CA THR A 100 -3.13 0.98 6.52
C THR A 100 -3.02 1.66 5.15
N ILE A 101 -2.54 0.97 4.11
CA ILE A 101 -2.36 1.59 2.79
C ILE A 101 -3.69 2.01 2.15
N LYS A 102 -4.77 1.26 2.40
CA LYS A 102 -6.12 1.56 1.87
C LYS A 102 -6.63 2.95 2.28
N LEU A 103 -6.17 3.50 3.41
CA LEU A 103 -6.52 4.86 3.85
C LEU A 103 -6.05 5.95 2.88
N PHE A 104 -5.09 5.65 1.99
CA PHE A 104 -4.48 6.60 1.07
C PHE A 104 -4.72 6.27 -0.41
N LEU A 105 -5.55 5.26 -0.69
CA LEU A 105 -5.83 4.75 -2.02
C LEU A 105 -7.23 5.16 -2.47
N ASN A 106 -7.43 5.20 -3.79
CA ASN A 106 -8.77 5.29 -4.37
C ASN A 106 -9.42 3.90 -4.43
N ASP A 107 -10.72 3.84 -4.70
CA ASP A 107 -11.50 2.59 -4.71
C ASP A 107 -10.92 1.52 -5.65
N VAL A 108 -10.41 1.92 -6.82
CA VAL A 108 -9.82 1.00 -7.81
C VAL A 108 -8.53 0.36 -7.28
N ASP A 109 -7.68 1.15 -6.62
CA ASP A 109 -6.45 0.67 -6.02
C ASP A 109 -6.74 -0.17 -4.76
N ILE A 110 -7.77 0.17 -3.97
CA ILE A 110 -8.25 -0.63 -2.84
C ILE A 110 -8.65 -2.02 -3.32
N GLN A 111 -9.45 -2.11 -4.38
CA GLN A 111 -9.84 -3.38 -4.98
C GLN A 111 -8.61 -4.17 -5.45
N THR A 112 -7.61 -3.51 -6.04
CA THR A 112 -6.37 -4.17 -6.47
C THR A 112 -5.58 -4.73 -5.27
N VAL A 113 -5.54 -4.02 -4.13
CA VAL A 113 -4.93 -4.52 -2.88
C VAL A 113 -5.68 -5.76 -2.36
N GLU A 114 -7.01 -5.76 -2.45
CA GLU A 114 -7.83 -6.91 -2.07
C GLU A 114 -7.55 -8.12 -2.95
N GLU A 115 -7.47 -7.94 -4.26
CA GLU A 115 -7.10 -9.00 -5.21
C GLU A 115 -5.72 -9.60 -4.86
N ILE A 116 -4.72 -8.77 -4.54
CA ILE A 116 -3.40 -9.25 -4.11
C ILE A 116 -3.50 -10.09 -2.83
N SER A 117 -4.28 -9.62 -1.85
CA SER A 117 -4.50 -10.32 -0.59
C SER A 117 -5.16 -11.68 -0.79
N GLU A 118 -6.18 -11.74 -1.64
CA GLU A 118 -6.87 -12.98 -1.97
C GLU A 118 -5.97 -13.98 -2.68
N VAL A 119 -5.15 -13.53 -3.65
CA VAL A 119 -4.21 -14.40 -4.36
C VAL A 119 -3.18 -14.98 -3.39
N LEU A 120 -2.55 -14.16 -2.54
CA LEU A 120 -1.55 -14.65 -1.57
C LEU A 120 -2.17 -15.58 -0.53
N LYS A 121 -3.39 -15.30 -0.06
CA LYS A 121 -4.14 -16.16 0.85
C LYS A 121 -4.50 -17.50 0.21
N SER A 122 -4.91 -17.49 -1.06
CA SER A 122 -5.18 -18.71 -1.82
C SER A 122 -3.92 -19.56 -1.96
N ILE A 123 -2.77 -18.94 -2.29
CA ILE A 123 -1.48 -19.63 -2.38
C ILE A 123 -1.14 -20.30 -1.04
N LYS A 124 -1.24 -19.57 0.07
CA LYS A 124 -1.00 -20.10 1.41
C LYS A 124 -1.88 -21.33 1.71
N ILE A 125 -3.19 -21.23 1.47
CA ILE A 125 -4.14 -22.33 1.70
C ILE A 125 -3.77 -23.54 0.85
N ASP A 126 -3.36 -23.32 -0.40
CA ASP A 126 -2.98 -24.41 -1.30
C ASP A 126 -1.70 -25.09 -0.88
N ILE A 127 -0.70 -24.34 -0.40
CA ILE A 127 0.51 -24.89 0.22
C ILE A 127 0.15 -25.75 1.44
N GLU A 128 -0.68 -25.23 2.35
CA GLU A 128 -1.13 -25.95 3.56
C GLU A 128 -1.85 -27.25 3.20
N ARG A 129 -2.72 -27.23 2.19
CA ARG A 129 -3.40 -28.42 1.67
C ARG A 129 -2.40 -29.44 1.09
N CYS A 130 -1.41 -28.98 0.32
CA CYS A 130 -0.40 -29.88 -0.23
C CYS A 130 0.33 -30.65 0.89
N ILE A 131 0.65 -29.99 2.00
CA ILE A 131 1.34 -30.62 3.14
C ILE A 131 0.49 -31.73 3.77
N ILE A 132 -0.80 -31.48 4.01
CA ILE A 132 -1.71 -32.47 4.61
C ILE A 132 -1.84 -33.73 3.73
N HIS A 133 -1.65 -33.57 2.42
CA HIS A 133 -1.87 -34.62 1.43
C HIS A 133 -0.58 -35.16 0.78
N ILE A 134 0.61 -34.73 1.25
CA ILE A 134 1.90 -35.05 0.62
C ILE A 134 2.20 -36.57 0.60
N ASN A 135 1.68 -37.31 1.58
CA ASN A 135 1.83 -38.76 1.73
C ASN A 135 0.58 -39.56 1.29
N LYS A 136 -0.34 -38.95 0.54
CA LYS A 136 -1.59 -39.59 0.10
C LYS A 136 -1.59 -39.82 -1.41
N GLU A 137 -2.44 -40.73 -1.89
CA GLU A 137 -2.59 -41.07 -3.32
C GLU A 137 -2.87 -39.88 -4.25
N LYS A 138 -3.31 -38.72 -3.72
CA LYS A 138 -3.62 -37.52 -4.49
C LYS A 138 -2.44 -36.55 -4.68
N ARG A 139 -1.21 -36.96 -4.38
CA ARG A 139 -0.02 -36.09 -4.43
C ARG A 139 0.12 -35.33 -5.76
N ASP A 140 -0.07 -36.00 -6.90
CA ASP A 140 0.16 -35.41 -8.23
C ASP A 140 -0.77 -34.23 -8.52
N GLN A 141 -2.05 -34.33 -8.12
CA GLN A 141 -3.02 -33.23 -8.27
C GLN A 141 -2.60 -31.97 -7.51
N TYR A 142 -2.00 -32.14 -6.33
CA TYR A 142 -1.49 -31.03 -5.52
C TYR A 142 -0.17 -30.47 -6.09
N TRP A 143 0.65 -31.32 -6.69
CA TRP A 143 1.91 -30.94 -7.35
C TRP A 143 1.67 -30.04 -8.57
N ASP A 144 0.73 -30.42 -9.44
CA ASP A 144 0.30 -29.60 -10.59
C ASP A 144 -0.18 -28.21 -10.15
N LYS A 145 -0.86 -28.16 -8.99
CA LYS A 145 -1.34 -26.91 -8.41
C LYS A 145 -0.19 -26.01 -7.94
N LEU A 146 0.82 -26.57 -7.26
CA LEU A 146 2.03 -25.84 -6.86
C LEU A 146 2.82 -25.33 -8.07
N GLU A 147 2.88 -26.11 -9.14
CA GLU A 147 3.55 -25.69 -10.37
C GLU A 147 2.79 -24.56 -11.07
N LYS A 148 1.46 -24.61 -11.09
CA LYS A 148 0.60 -23.51 -11.57
C LYS A 148 0.82 -22.24 -10.75
N ILE A 149 0.87 -22.34 -9.41
CA ILE A 149 1.15 -21.21 -8.51
C ILE A 149 2.48 -20.53 -8.90
N LYS A 150 3.55 -21.31 -9.05
CA LYS A 150 4.87 -20.79 -9.48
C LYS A 150 4.85 -20.12 -10.85
N LYS A 151 4.25 -20.77 -11.86
CA LYS A 151 4.33 -20.31 -13.26
C LYS A 151 3.35 -19.18 -13.58
N VAL A 152 2.21 -19.12 -12.89
CA VAL A 152 1.12 -18.19 -13.20
C VAL A 152 1.03 -17.12 -12.13
N GLN A 153 0.86 -17.49 -10.86
CA GLN A 153 0.52 -16.52 -9.83
C GLN A 153 1.73 -15.65 -9.45
N PHE A 154 2.87 -16.27 -9.12
CA PHE A 154 4.10 -15.52 -8.78
C PHE A 154 4.73 -14.80 -9.97
N ARG A 155 4.65 -15.38 -11.18
CA ARG A 155 5.35 -14.84 -12.37
C ARG A 155 4.51 -13.88 -13.22
N LYS A 156 3.18 -13.91 -13.11
CA LYS A 156 2.30 -13.11 -13.97
C LYS A 156 1.29 -12.30 -13.16
N GLU A 157 0.45 -12.97 -12.37
CA GLU A 157 -0.69 -12.36 -11.70
C GLU A 157 -0.25 -11.32 -10.66
N LEU A 158 0.51 -11.74 -9.63
CA LEU A 158 0.96 -10.83 -8.56
C LEU A 158 1.81 -9.67 -9.09
N PRO A 159 2.82 -9.87 -9.97
CA PRO A 159 3.56 -8.77 -10.56
C PRO A 159 2.67 -7.79 -11.35
N SER A 160 1.64 -8.29 -12.05
CA SER A 160 0.73 -7.42 -12.79
C SER A 160 -0.11 -6.54 -11.87
N LEU A 161 -0.60 -7.08 -10.76
CA LEU A 161 -1.39 -6.33 -9.76
C LEU A 161 -0.53 -5.30 -9.04
N ILE A 162 0.68 -5.68 -8.63
CA ILE A 162 1.66 -4.77 -8.01
C ILE A 162 2.00 -3.61 -8.95
N LYS A 163 2.21 -3.90 -10.24
CA LYS A 163 2.49 -2.86 -11.24
C LYS A 163 1.31 -1.90 -11.43
N LYS A 164 0.06 -2.36 -11.32
CA LYS A 164 -1.12 -1.48 -11.37
C LYS A 164 -1.08 -0.46 -10.22
N ILE A 165 -0.89 -0.94 -8.98
CA ILE A 165 -0.80 -0.08 -7.79
C ILE A 165 0.38 0.89 -7.91
N GLU A 166 1.55 0.38 -8.28
CA GLU A 166 2.75 1.21 -8.45
C GLU A 166 2.53 2.33 -9.48
N THR A 167 1.90 2.00 -10.62
CA THR A 167 1.61 2.97 -11.67
C THR A 167 0.60 4.02 -11.19
N SER A 168 -0.45 3.61 -10.47
CA SER A 168 -1.44 4.52 -9.92
C SER A 168 -0.82 5.47 -8.88
N LEU A 169 -0.04 4.92 -7.95
CA LEU A 169 0.66 5.69 -6.93
C LEU A 169 1.62 6.71 -7.56
N ARG A 170 2.44 6.30 -8.54
CA ARG A 170 3.33 7.21 -9.28
C ARG A 170 2.56 8.36 -9.94
N LYS A 171 1.41 8.07 -10.57
CA LYS A 171 0.54 9.13 -11.12
C LYS A 171 0.06 10.07 -10.03
N SER A 172 -0.34 9.55 -8.87
CA SER A 172 -0.83 10.37 -7.76
C SER A 172 0.22 11.33 -7.18
N TYR A 173 1.52 10.98 -7.28
CA TYR A 173 2.62 11.86 -6.87
C TYR A 173 3.01 12.88 -7.94
N ASN A 174 2.78 12.58 -9.23
CA ASN A 174 3.12 13.45 -10.35
C ASN A 174 2.04 14.50 -10.69
N VAL A 175 0.92 14.53 -9.97
CA VAL A 175 -0.16 15.53 -10.12
C VAL A 175 0.03 16.72 -9.15
N ALA A 176 1.26 16.91 -8.65
CA ALA A 176 1.65 18.07 -7.85
C ALA A 176 2.17 19.22 -8.73
#